data_AF-A0A0F9U8Q3-F1
#
_entry.id   AF-A0A0F9U8Q3-F1
#
_cell.length_a   1.000
_cell.length_b   1.000
_cell.length_c   1.000
_cell.angle_alpha   90.00
_cell.angle_beta   90.00
_cell.angle_gamma   90.00
#
_symmetry.space_group_name_H-M   'P 1'
#
loop_
_entity.id
_entity.type
_entity.pdbx_description
1 polymer ?
#
loop_
_entity_poly.entity_id
_entity_poly.type
_entity_poly.pdbx_seq_one_letter_code
_entity_poly.pdbx_strand_id
1 'polypeptide(L)'
;MPRYICNSNYCGTEFKKPNKMEMVYQGEIEIVDVCPGCDGYSFRVYGMIYGFVGSGKFKDKEFVIKKLNDIINPEVDIIVSGHSPRNKKNNVDIWSEDWANEFCWTKPIIHPADENNKKEYFRRNKKIAQDSDKLVCFINKGRYKSGTWNTIKHFVNKPDFNLNNLIIYNEEHKLWKTDDLPKWILRKMKFIENMKRVSGLF
;
A
#
# COMPACT_ATOMS: atom_id res chain seq x y z
N MET A 1 11.06 -8.09 9.56
CA MET A 1 12.21 -8.86 9.00
C MET A 1 11.95 -9.07 7.52
N PRO A 2 12.92 -8.85 6.61
CA PRO A 2 12.78 -9.23 5.21
C PRO A 2 12.46 -10.72 5.12
N ARG A 3 11.55 -11.13 4.22
CA ARG A 3 11.52 -12.53 3.80
C ARG A 3 12.77 -12.80 2.98
N TYR A 4 13.78 -13.30 3.65
CA TYR A 4 14.78 -14.11 2.99
C TYR A 4 14.06 -15.43 2.66
N ILE A 5 13.71 -15.64 1.39
CA ILE A 5 13.52 -17.02 0.95
C ILE A 5 14.93 -17.60 0.88
N CYS A 6 15.47 -17.98 2.03
CA CYS A 6 16.54 -18.95 2.06
C CYS A 6 15.87 -20.27 1.73
N ASN A 7 16.06 -20.74 0.51
CA ASN A 7 15.62 -22.07 0.14
C ASN A 7 16.57 -23.07 0.83
N SER A 8 16.37 -23.28 2.13
CA SER A 8 17.24 -24.09 3.00
C SER A 8 17.32 -25.56 2.60
N ASN A 9 16.51 -26.00 1.64
CA ASN A 9 16.61 -27.33 1.02
C ASN A 9 17.75 -27.46 -0.01
N TYR A 10 18.51 -26.40 -0.27
CA TYR A 10 19.51 -26.38 -1.36
C TYR A 10 20.91 -25.96 -0.92
N CYS A 11 21.27 -26.17 0.35
CA CYS A 11 22.67 -26.13 0.76
C CYS A 11 23.33 -27.50 0.48
N GLY A 12 24.14 -27.56 -0.58
CA GLY A 12 25.15 -28.63 -0.75
C GLY A 12 24.88 -29.70 -1.80
N THR A 13 23.99 -29.52 -2.77
CA THR A 13 23.92 -30.43 -3.94
C THR A 13 24.17 -29.66 -5.23
N GLU A 14 25.04 -30.23 -6.07
CA GLU A 14 25.42 -29.71 -7.38
C GLU A 14 24.20 -29.21 -8.16
N PHE A 15 24.37 -28.04 -8.79
CA PHE A 15 23.36 -27.35 -9.58
C PHE A 15 22.85 -28.22 -10.75
N LYS A 16 21.87 -29.10 -10.51
CA LYS A 16 21.02 -29.58 -11.59
C LYS A 16 19.99 -28.49 -11.86
N LYS A 17 20.26 -27.68 -12.89
CA LYS A 17 19.31 -26.72 -13.49
C LYS A 17 17.90 -27.33 -13.45
N PRO A 18 16.95 -26.79 -12.66
CA PRO A 18 15.60 -27.30 -12.68
C PRO A 18 15.02 -26.96 -14.05
N ASN A 19 14.66 -28.00 -14.81
CA ASN A 19 14.14 -27.88 -16.18
C ASN A 19 12.76 -27.21 -16.27
N LYS A 20 12.17 -26.76 -15.16
CA LYS A 20 10.96 -25.94 -15.08
C LYS A 20 10.72 -25.55 -13.61
N MET A 21 11.16 -24.36 -13.21
CA MET A 21 10.45 -23.63 -12.15
C MET A 21 9.36 -22.83 -12.86
N GLU A 22 8.14 -23.36 -12.90
CA GLU A 22 6.96 -22.53 -13.18
C GLU A 22 6.69 -21.67 -11.94
N MET A 23 7.53 -20.65 -11.72
CA MET A 23 7.20 -19.58 -10.79
C MET A 23 6.15 -18.70 -11.43
N VAL A 24 4.90 -18.86 -11.03
CA VAL A 24 3.83 -17.88 -11.29
C VAL A 24 4.04 -16.71 -10.31
N TYR A 25 5.10 -15.93 -10.49
CA TYR A 25 5.34 -14.72 -9.71
C TYR A 25 5.45 -13.52 -10.63
N GLN A 26 4.59 -12.51 -10.44
CA GLN A 26 4.48 -11.32 -11.31
C GLN A 26 5.08 -10.05 -10.69
N GLY A 27 5.79 -10.15 -9.55
CA GLY A 27 6.37 -8.98 -8.86
C GLY A 27 7.85 -8.75 -9.14
N GLU A 28 8.36 -7.61 -8.65
CA GLU A 28 9.77 -7.24 -8.76
C GLU A 28 10.63 -8.05 -7.78
N ILE A 29 11.80 -8.48 -8.26
CA ILE A 29 12.79 -9.20 -7.46
C ILE A 29 13.98 -8.27 -7.22
N GLU A 30 14.30 -8.01 -5.95
CA GLU A 30 15.51 -7.29 -5.54
C GLU A 30 16.52 -8.27 -4.95
N ILE A 31 17.75 -8.29 -5.48
CA ILE A 31 18.85 -9.04 -4.89
C ILE A 31 19.35 -8.25 -3.69
N VAL A 32 19.17 -8.81 -2.49
CA VAL A 32 19.47 -8.12 -1.23
C VAL A 32 20.89 -8.39 -0.76
N ASP A 33 21.38 -9.63 -0.96
CA ASP A 33 22.71 -10.02 -0.53
C ASP A 33 23.19 -11.30 -1.23
N VAL A 34 24.49 -11.55 -1.21
CA VAL A 34 25.10 -12.85 -1.52
C VAL A 34 25.21 -13.61 -0.21
N CYS A 35 24.60 -14.80 -0.14
CA CYS A 35 24.66 -15.66 1.04
C CYS A 35 26.12 -15.99 1.40
N PRO A 36 26.63 -15.56 2.56
CA PRO A 36 27.99 -15.91 2.96
C PRO A 36 28.07 -17.43 3.19
N GLY A 37 28.82 -18.14 2.34
CA GLY A 37 28.99 -19.60 2.42
C GLY A 37 28.06 -20.41 1.52
N CYS A 38 27.30 -19.79 0.62
CA CYS A 38 26.59 -20.51 -0.44
C CYS A 38 26.66 -19.77 -1.79
N ASP A 39 26.69 -20.50 -2.92
CA ASP A 39 26.66 -19.94 -4.29
C ASP A 39 25.28 -19.35 -4.66
N GLY A 40 24.55 -18.84 -3.67
CA GLY A 40 23.17 -18.40 -3.78
C GLY A 40 23.00 -16.92 -3.49
N TYR A 41 22.01 -16.32 -4.15
CA TYR A 41 21.56 -14.96 -3.86
C TYR A 41 20.38 -14.99 -2.90
N SER A 42 20.35 -14.03 -1.98
CA SER A 42 19.14 -13.68 -1.23
C SER A 42 18.30 -12.74 -2.09
N PHE A 43 17.09 -13.18 -2.45
CA PHE A 43 16.14 -12.37 -3.18
C PHE A 43 15.03 -11.89 -2.25
N ARG A 44 14.62 -10.63 -2.40
CA ARG A 44 13.37 -10.11 -1.88
C ARG A 44 12.38 -10.03 -3.03
N VAL A 45 11.20 -10.56 -2.77
CA VAL A 45 10.16 -10.79 -3.72
C VAL A 45 9.03 -9.84 -3.30
N TYR A 46 8.89 -8.72 -4.03
CA TYR A 46 7.94 -7.67 -3.66
C TYR A 46 6.56 -7.99 -4.24
N GLY A 47 5.60 -8.12 -3.31
CA GLY A 47 4.21 -8.37 -3.63
C GLY A 47 3.48 -7.10 -4.07
N MET A 48 2.17 -7.23 -4.29
CA MET A 48 1.32 -6.07 -4.48
C MET A 48 1.37 -5.18 -3.24
N ILE A 49 1.58 -3.88 -3.44
CA ILE A 49 1.79 -2.93 -2.35
C ILE A 49 0.47 -2.24 -2.01
N TYR A 50 0.04 -2.39 -0.76
CA TYR A 50 -1.15 -1.73 -0.23
C TYR A 50 -0.75 -0.55 0.65
N GLY A 51 -1.15 0.65 0.23
CA GLY A 51 -1.08 1.85 1.05
C GLY A 51 -2.27 1.93 1.99
N PHE A 52 -2.02 2.10 3.29
CA PHE A 52 -3.07 2.33 4.27
C PHE A 52 -2.99 3.76 4.80
N VAL A 53 -4.12 4.47 4.69
CA VAL A 53 -4.26 5.83 5.21
C VAL A 53 -5.62 6.02 5.85
N GLY A 54 -5.69 6.85 6.89
CA GLY A 54 -6.98 7.15 7.49
C GLY A 54 -7.09 8.49 8.17
N SER A 55 -8.33 8.84 8.46
CA SER A 55 -8.68 10.03 9.21
C SER A 55 -8.36 9.84 10.67
N GLY A 56 -7.69 10.81 11.31
CA GLY A 56 -7.53 10.82 12.78
C GLY A 56 -8.84 10.94 13.57
N LYS A 57 -9.98 11.10 12.88
CA LYS A 57 -11.33 11.06 13.46
C LYS A 57 -12.01 9.70 13.34
N PHE A 58 -11.49 8.78 12.52
CA PHE A 58 -12.00 7.41 12.50
C PHE A 58 -11.69 6.78 13.86
N LYS A 59 -12.70 6.19 14.52
CA LYS A 59 -12.58 5.78 15.94
C LYS A 59 -12.57 4.27 16.16
N ASP A 60 -13.05 3.48 15.20
CA ASP A 60 -13.14 2.05 15.37
C ASP A 60 -11.82 1.37 14.97
N LYS A 61 -10.97 1.09 15.97
CA LYS A 61 -9.70 0.36 15.77
C LYS A 61 -9.97 -1.08 15.35
N GLU A 62 -10.93 -1.76 15.96
CA GLU A 62 -11.20 -3.18 15.71
C GLU A 62 -11.60 -3.41 14.25
N PHE A 63 -12.42 -2.51 13.70
CA PHE A 63 -12.78 -2.56 12.29
C PHE A 63 -11.57 -2.39 11.37
N VAL A 64 -10.65 -1.46 11.68
CA VAL A 64 -9.41 -1.28 10.90
C VAL A 64 -8.56 -2.55 10.92
N ILE A 65 -8.33 -3.13 12.11
CA ILE A 65 -7.56 -4.36 12.27
C ILE A 65 -8.21 -5.53 11.53
N LYS A 66 -9.54 -5.68 11.63
CA LYS A 66 -10.28 -6.68 10.88
C LYS A 66 -10.04 -6.53 9.37
N LYS A 67 -10.06 -5.30 8.85
CA LYS A 67 -9.83 -5.07 7.42
C LYS A 67 -8.39 -5.27 6.98
N LEU A 68 -7.42 -4.97 7.84
CA LEU A 68 -6.02 -5.34 7.61
C LEU A 68 -5.89 -6.87 7.48
N ASN A 69 -6.47 -7.63 8.40
CA ASN A 69 -6.47 -9.10 8.34
C ASN A 69 -7.20 -9.66 7.11
N ASP A 70 -8.33 -9.06 6.70
CA ASP A 70 -9.10 -9.51 5.52
C ASP A 70 -8.34 -9.28 4.21
N ILE A 71 -7.54 -8.21 4.13
CA ILE A 71 -6.87 -7.77 2.89
C ILE A 71 -5.48 -8.37 2.76
N ILE A 72 -4.76 -8.45 3.87
CA ILE A 72 -3.33 -8.73 3.84
C ILE A 72 -3.13 -10.22 3.98
N ASN A 73 -2.53 -10.78 2.93
CA ASN A 73 -2.09 -12.16 2.91
C ASN A 73 -0.54 -12.18 2.82
N PRO A 74 0.10 -13.35 2.92
CA PRO A 74 1.54 -13.46 2.85
C PRO A 74 2.20 -12.87 1.58
N GLU A 75 1.47 -12.55 0.53
CA GLU A 75 1.99 -12.05 -0.75
C GLU A 75 1.80 -10.53 -0.91
N VAL A 76 1.40 -9.84 0.16
CA VAL A 76 1.10 -8.41 0.15
C VAL A 76 2.10 -7.65 1.02
N ASP A 77 2.70 -6.62 0.44
CA ASP A 77 3.48 -5.63 1.18
C ASP A 77 2.60 -4.46 1.58
N ILE A 78 2.88 -3.86 2.75
CA ILE A 78 2.14 -2.68 3.19
C ILE A 78 3.02 -1.45 3.37
N ILE A 79 2.46 -0.30 2.99
CA ILE A 79 3.01 1.03 3.25
C ILE A 79 2.03 1.80 4.13
N VAL A 80 2.51 2.23 5.28
CA VAL A 80 1.73 3.02 6.26
C VAL A 80 2.42 4.36 6.53
N SER A 81 1.62 5.35 6.93
CA SER A 81 2.10 6.72 7.20
C SER A 81 2.72 6.89 8.58
N GLY A 82 2.37 5.97 9.49
CA GLY A 82 2.87 5.86 10.87
C GLY A 82 2.72 7.08 11.77
N HIS A 83 2.03 8.14 11.33
CA HIS A 83 1.98 9.36 12.14
C HIS A 83 0.85 10.32 11.78
N SER A 84 0.31 11.00 12.81
CA SER A 84 -0.57 12.15 12.66
C SER A 84 -0.16 13.27 13.63
N PRO A 85 0.02 14.52 13.15
CA PRO A 85 0.51 15.63 13.95
C PRO A 85 -0.47 16.05 15.06
N ARG A 86 -1.74 15.63 14.94
CA ARG A 86 -2.83 16.05 15.84
C ARG A 86 -3.25 14.97 16.82
N ASN A 87 -2.87 13.72 16.61
CA ASN A 87 -3.35 12.60 17.42
C ASN A 87 -2.32 11.48 17.40
N LYS A 88 -1.37 11.56 18.32
CA LYS A 88 -0.17 10.71 18.38
C LYS A 88 -0.39 9.29 18.89
N LYS A 89 -1.62 8.90 19.28
CA LYS A 89 -1.88 7.58 19.87
C LYS A 89 -3.15 6.90 19.39
N ASN A 90 -4.04 7.60 18.69
CA ASN A 90 -5.36 7.04 18.40
C ASN A 90 -5.84 7.40 16.99
N ASN A 91 -5.14 6.87 15.99
CA ASN A 91 -5.50 7.06 14.59
C ASN A 91 -5.19 5.81 13.76
N VAL A 92 -5.85 5.72 12.60
CA VAL A 92 -5.74 4.61 11.65
C VAL A 92 -4.31 4.34 11.21
N ASP A 93 -3.52 5.38 10.94
CA ASP A 93 -2.16 5.23 10.44
C ASP A 93 -1.27 4.54 11.49
N ILE A 94 -1.45 4.88 12.77
CA ILE A 94 -0.74 4.25 13.91
C ILE A 94 -1.23 2.82 14.11
N TRP A 95 -2.54 2.58 14.12
CA TRP A 95 -3.03 1.21 14.32
C TRP A 95 -2.60 0.27 13.20
N SER A 96 -2.53 0.78 11.97
CA SER A 96 -2.02 0.02 10.82
C SER A 96 -0.53 -0.26 10.97
N GLU A 97 0.24 0.71 11.46
CA GLU A 97 1.66 0.53 11.76
C GLU A 97 1.92 -0.47 12.88
N ASP A 98 1.21 -0.36 14.01
CA ASP A 98 1.30 -1.29 15.14
C ASP A 98 1.06 -2.73 14.67
N TRP A 99 -0.04 -2.93 13.92
CA TRP A 99 -0.37 -4.22 13.31
C TRP A 99 0.74 -4.69 12.38
N ALA A 100 1.24 -3.81 11.52
CA ALA A 100 2.26 -4.14 10.54
C ALA A 100 3.59 -4.59 11.17
N ASN A 101 3.97 -3.94 12.27
CA ASN A 101 5.16 -4.27 13.04
C ASN A 101 5.03 -5.63 13.73
N GLU A 102 3.83 -6.02 14.18
CA GLU A 102 3.56 -7.33 14.77
C GLU A 102 3.79 -8.47 13.76
N PHE A 103 3.37 -8.28 12.51
CA PHE A 103 3.43 -9.32 11.47
C PHE A 103 4.68 -9.26 10.57
N CYS A 104 5.58 -8.28 10.76
CA CYS A 104 6.84 -8.14 9.99
C CYS A 104 6.66 -7.94 8.47
N TRP A 105 5.53 -7.42 7.99
CA TRP A 105 5.17 -7.34 6.55
C TRP A 105 5.34 -5.95 5.93
N THR A 106 6.23 -5.12 6.47
CA THR A 106 6.36 -3.70 6.08
C THR A 106 7.45 -3.43 5.04
N LYS A 107 7.07 -2.73 3.96
CA LYS A 107 7.97 -1.77 3.30
C LYS A 107 8.30 -0.63 4.29
N PRO A 108 9.39 0.14 4.10
CA PRO A 108 9.77 1.17 5.06
C PRO A 108 8.60 2.09 5.41
N ILE A 109 8.30 2.21 6.71
CA ILE A 109 7.29 3.14 7.22
C ILE A 109 7.77 4.55 6.91
N ILE A 110 6.94 5.32 6.20
CA ILE A 110 7.34 6.66 5.73
C ILE A 110 6.88 7.68 6.75
N HIS A 111 7.76 8.09 7.66
CA HIS A 111 7.49 9.18 8.59
C HIS A 111 7.93 10.53 8.01
N PRO A 112 7.29 11.65 8.39
CA PRO A 112 7.91 12.96 8.20
C PRO A 112 9.17 13.06 9.07
N ALA A 113 10.21 13.76 8.60
CA ALA A 113 11.42 13.99 9.39
C ALA A 113 11.18 15.05 10.48
N ASP A 114 10.31 16.03 10.21
CA ASP A 114 9.81 17.04 11.13
C ASP A 114 8.28 17.00 11.19
N GLU A 115 7.76 16.56 12.33
CA GLU A 115 6.33 16.46 12.62
C GLU A 115 5.58 17.80 12.62
N ASN A 116 6.29 18.93 12.69
CA ASN A 116 5.71 20.26 12.62
C ASN A 116 5.68 20.81 11.18
N ASN A 117 6.40 20.17 10.26
CA ASN A 117 6.52 20.61 8.88
C ASN A 117 5.40 20.04 7.99
N LYS A 118 4.38 20.85 7.72
CA LYS A 118 3.27 20.47 6.82
C LYS A 118 3.73 19.98 5.45
N LYS A 119 4.81 20.55 4.88
CA LYS A 119 5.31 20.14 3.55
C LYS A 119 5.78 18.69 3.55
N GLU A 120 6.28 18.20 4.68
CA GLU A 120 6.73 16.82 4.80
C GLU A 120 5.58 15.83 4.84
N TYR A 121 4.48 16.17 5.53
CA TYR A 121 3.25 15.37 5.42
C TYR A 121 2.72 15.30 3.99
N PHE A 122 2.80 16.40 3.23
CA PHE A 122 2.45 16.38 1.81
C PHE A 122 3.37 15.46 1.00
N ARG A 123 4.69 15.55 1.20
CA ARG A 123 5.67 14.69 0.52
C ARG A 123 5.46 13.22 0.87
N ARG A 124 5.27 12.90 2.15
CA ARG A 124 4.95 11.58 2.66
C ARG A 124 3.68 11.03 2.01
N ASN A 125 2.58 11.77 2.07
CA ASN A 125 1.29 11.34 1.51
C ASN A 125 1.38 11.13 0.00
N LYS A 126 2.13 11.97 -0.71
CA LYS A 126 2.44 11.78 -2.13
C LYS A 126 3.22 10.48 -2.35
N LYS A 127 4.26 10.22 -1.56
CA LYS A 127 5.08 9.01 -1.68
C LYS A 127 4.28 7.74 -1.41
N ILE A 128 3.48 7.68 -0.34
CA ILE A 128 2.57 6.56 -0.06
C ILE A 128 1.69 6.29 -1.28
N ALA A 129 1.06 7.33 -1.82
CA ALA A 129 0.20 7.18 -2.99
C ALA A 129 0.94 6.70 -4.24
N GLN A 130 2.17 7.17 -4.48
CA GLN A 130 2.96 6.77 -5.65
C GLN A 130 3.40 5.30 -5.56
N ASP A 131 3.92 4.92 -4.40
CA ASP A 131 4.52 3.61 -4.15
C ASP A 131 3.47 2.51 -3.92
N SER A 132 2.20 2.87 -3.76
CA SER A 132 1.10 1.90 -3.59
C SER A 132 0.52 1.46 -4.93
N ASP A 133 0.28 0.17 -5.08
CA ASP A 133 -0.53 -0.41 -6.18
C ASP A 133 -2.01 -0.28 -5.88
N LYS A 134 -2.38 -0.49 -4.61
CA LYS A 134 -3.73 -0.29 -4.08
C LYS A 134 -3.71 0.63 -2.87
N LEU A 135 -4.75 1.45 -2.73
CA LEU A 135 -4.89 2.37 -1.61
C LEU A 135 -6.16 2.08 -0.81
N VAL A 136 -5.99 1.72 0.46
CA VAL A 136 -7.07 1.49 1.42
C VAL A 136 -7.19 2.72 2.32
N CYS A 137 -8.38 3.31 2.34
CA CYS A 137 -8.66 4.57 3.00
C CYS A 137 -9.77 4.41 4.04
N PHE A 138 -9.54 4.88 5.26
CA PHE A 138 -10.56 4.97 6.30
C PHE A 138 -10.94 6.43 6.55
N ILE A 139 -12.14 6.83 6.13
CA ILE A 139 -12.56 8.24 6.11
C ILE A 139 -13.78 8.50 7.01
N ASN A 140 -13.91 9.76 7.43
CA ASN A 140 -15.10 10.28 8.11
C ASN A 140 -15.86 11.15 7.09
N LYS A 141 -17.18 10.97 6.96
CA LYS A 141 -17.98 11.65 5.92
C LYS A 141 -17.93 13.17 6.16
N GLY A 142 -17.89 13.95 5.07
CA GLY A 142 -18.08 15.41 5.15
C GLY A 142 -16.83 16.28 5.29
N ARG A 143 -15.60 15.73 5.20
CA ARG A 143 -14.37 16.55 5.15
C ARG A 143 -13.40 16.12 4.05
N TYR A 144 -13.62 16.62 2.84
CA TYR A 144 -12.70 16.46 1.69
C TYR A 144 -11.36 17.21 1.81
N LYS A 145 -11.15 17.94 2.92
CA LYS A 145 -9.93 18.71 3.22
C LYS A 145 -9.12 18.02 4.33
N SER A 146 -8.73 16.77 4.13
CA SER A 146 -7.89 16.01 5.08
C SER A 146 -6.61 15.50 4.41
N GLY A 147 -5.62 15.11 5.23
CA GLY A 147 -4.40 14.47 4.74
C GLY A 147 -4.69 13.20 3.93
N THR A 148 -5.67 12.39 4.38
CA THR A 148 -6.16 11.20 3.66
C THR A 148 -6.65 11.56 2.25
N TRP A 149 -7.44 12.63 2.11
CA TRP A 149 -7.91 13.08 0.79
C TRP A 149 -6.80 13.61 -0.11
N ASN A 150 -5.74 14.19 0.46
CA ASN A 150 -4.55 14.53 -0.32
C ASN A 150 -3.84 13.29 -0.85
N THR A 151 -3.72 12.22 -0.04
CA THR A 151 -3.19 10.93 -0.50
C THR A 151 -4.04 10.36 -1.63
N ILE A 152 -5.37 10.32 -1.46
CA ILE A 152 -6.31 9.85 -2.49
C ILE A 152 -6.13 10.68 -3.78
N LYS A 153 -6.02 12.01 -3.66
CA LYS A 153 -5.80 12.89 -4.82
C LYS A 153 -4.50 12.55 -5.55
N HIS A 154 -3.41 12.26 -4.85
CA HIS A 154 -2.16 11.84 -5.50
C HIS A 154 -2.31 10.49 -6.19
N PHE A 155 -2.99 9.53 -5.55
CA PHE A 155 -3.21 8.19 -6.07
C PHE A 155 -4.07 8.18 -7.34
N VAL A 156 -5.18 8.92 -7.32
CA VAL A 156 -6.11 9.09 -8.47
C VAL A 156 -5.45 9.78 -9.67
N ASN A 157 -4.34 10.50 -9.45
CA ASN A 157 -3.60 11.17 -10.51
C ASN A 157 -2.42 10.34 -11.05
N LYS A 158 -2.24 9.08 -10.61
CA LYS A 158 -1.28 8.18 -11.25
C LYS A 158 -1.68 7.94 -12.72
N PRO A 159 -0.73 7.84 -13.67
CA PRO A 159 -1.03 7.59 -15.08
C PRO A 159 -1.80 6.28 -15.32
N ASP A 160 -1.53 5.26 -14.51
CA ASP A 160 -2.07 3.91 -14.54
C ASP A 160 -3.24 3.71 -13.55
N PHE A 161 -3.80 4.79 -13.01
CA PHE A 161 -4.88 4.71 -12.01
C PHE A 161 -6.08 3.89 -12.53
N ASN A 162 -6.49 2.92 -11.72
CA ASN A 162 -7.71 2.13 -11.87
C ASN A 162 -8.57 2.28 -10.62
N LEU A 163 -9.87 2.50 -10.78
CA LEU A 163 -10.78 2.65 -9.63
C LEU A 163 -10.78 1.40 -8.74
N ASN A 164 -10.61 0.20 -9.31
CA ASN A 164 -10.56 -1.05 -8.54
C ASN A 164 -9.39 -1.11 -7.54
N ASN A 165 -8.40 -0.22 -7.69
CA ASN A 165 -7.27 -0.11 -6.79
C ASN A 165 -7.50 0.88 -5.64
N LEU A 166 -8.65 1.56 -5.58
CA LEU A 166 -9.01 2.49 -4.52
C LEU A 166 -10.15 1.94 -3.67
N ILE A 167 -9.86 1.63 -2.40
CA ILE A 167 -10.80 1.05 -1.44
C ILE A 167 -11.07 2.08 -0.35
N ILE A 168 -12.32 2.48 -0.14
CA ILE A 168 -12.67 3.55 0.81
C ILE A 168 -13.75 3.05 1.78
N TYR A 169 -13.42 2.95 3.07
CA TYR A 169 -14.36 2.69 4.15
C TYR A 169 -14.73 3.99 4.87
N ASN A 170 -16.02 4.14 5.19
CA ASN A 170 -16.50 5.24 6.02
C ASN A 170 -16.66 4.85 7.49
N GLU A 171 -17.00 5.84 8.31
CA GLU A 171 -17.23 5.67 9.76
C GLU A 171 -18.46 4.83 10.13
N GLU A 172 -19.36 4.56 9.18
CA GLU A 172 -20.44 3.58 9.33
C GLU A 172 -20.00 2.17 8.89
N HIS A 173 -18.69 1.98 8.66
CA HIS A 173 -18.09 0.72 8.19
C HIS A 173 -18.56 0.27 6.80
N LYS A 174 -19.16 1.17 6.01
CA LYS A 174 -19.58 0.88 4.64
C LYS A 174 -18.45 1.19 3.66
N LEU A 175 -18.24 0.25 2.74
CA LEU A 175 -17.41 0.47 1.56
C LEU A 175 -18.12 1.44 0.63
N TRP A 176 -17.45 2.52 0.24
CA TRP A 176 -17.98 3.45 -0.74
C TRP A 176 -18.03 2.80 -2.12
N LYS A 177 -19.16 2.96 -2.79
CA LYS A 177 -19.37 2.60 -4.19
C LYS A 177 -19.05 3.80 -5.08
N THR A 178 -19.06 3.59 -6.40
CA THR A 178 -18.82 4.65 -7.38
C THR A 178 -19.70 5.87 -7.15
N ASP A 179 -20.99 5.67 -6.82
CA ASP A 179 -21.94 6.75 -6.60
C ASP A 179 -21.67 7.57 -5.33
N ASP A 180 -20.92 7.01 -4.37
CA ASP A 180 -20.50 7.71 -3.15
C ASP A 180 -19.27 8.60 -3.39
N LEU A 181 -18.56 8.42 -4.51
CA LEU A 181 -17.29 9.10 -4.75
C LEU A 181 -17.48 10.60 -5.07
N PRO A 182 -16.51 11.45 -4.69
CA PRO A 182 -16.55 12.86 -5.05
C PRO A 182 -16.56 13.06 -6.56
N LYS A 183 -17.34 14.04 -7.04
CA LYS A 183 -17.45 14.39 -8.48
C LYS A 183 -16.11 14.55 -9.19
N TRP A 184 -15.05 15.00 -8.50
CA TRP A 184 -13.74 15.18 -9.11
C TRP A 184 -13.02 13.86 -9.40
N ILE A 185 -13.25 12.80 -8.61
CA ILE A 185 -12.75 11.45 -8.92
C ILE A 185 -13.51 10.91 -10.14
N LEU A 186 -14.82 11.05 -10.16
CA LEU A 186 -15.67 10.61 -11.27
C LEU A 186 -15.30 11.30 -12.59
N ARG A 187 -15.01 12.61 -12.56
CA ARG A 187 -14.52 13.36 -13.72
C ARG A 187 -13.17 12.85 -14.23
N LYS A 188 -12.25 12.49 -13.32
CA LYS A 188 -10.95 11.92 -13.68
C LYS A 188 -11.10 10.55 -14.35
N MET A 189 -11.99 9.70 -13.83
CA MET A 189 -12.28 8.40 -14.45
C MET A 189 -12.80 8.55 -15.88
N LYS A 190 -13.81 9.40 -16.08
CA LYS A 190 -14.36 9.69 -17.40
C LYS A 190 -13.29 10.22 -18.37
N PHE A 191 -12.37 11.04 -17.88
CA PHE A 191 -11.24 11.52 -18.67
C PHE A 191 -10.30 10.38 -19.09
N ILE A 192 -9.92 9.48 -18.17
CA ILE A 192 -9.06 8.32 -18.46
C ILE A 192 -9.74 7.39 -19.48
N GLU A 193 -11.03 7.10 -19.31
CA GLU A 193 -11.82 6.28 -20.23
C GLU A 193 -11.84 6.89 -21.65
N ASN A 194 -12.08 8.21 -21.74
CA ASN A 194 -12.03 8.91 -23.02
C ASN A 194 -10.64 8.84 -23.66
N MET A 195 -9.57 9.01 -22.89
CA MET A 195 -8.19 8.92 -23.40
C MET A 195 -7.90 7.52 -23.97
N LYS A 196 -8.30 6.45 -23.27
CA LYS A 196 -8.13 5.07 -23.75
C LYS A 196 -8.90 4.82 -25.05
N ARG A 197 -10.10 5.40 -25.18
CA ARG A 197 -10.93 5.29 -26.39
C ARG A 197 -10.29 6.00 -27.57
N VAL A 198 -9.73 7.19 -27.36
CA VAL A 198 -9.07 7.97 -28.42
C VAL A 198 -7.75 7.32 -28.86
N SER A 199 -7.00 6.72 -27.93
CA SER A 199 -5.71 6.10 -28.24
C SER A 199 -5.81 4.71 -28.90
N GLY A 200 -7.02 4.16 -29.09
CA GLY A 200 -7.20 2.81 -29.65
C GLY A 200 -6.63 1.68 -28.78
N LEU A 201 -6.53 1.89 -27.46
CA LEU A 201 -6.02 0.88 -26.52
C LEU A 201 -7.13 -0.10 -26.05
N PHE A 202 -8.04 -0.47 -26.96
CA PHE A 202 -9.13 -1.41 -26.72
C PHE A 202 -9.17 -2.47 -27.82
#